data_AF-A0A1X7J3W0-F1
#
_entry.id   AF-A0A1X7J3W0-F1
#
_cell.length_a   1.000
_cell.length_b   1.000
_cell.length_c   1.000
_cell.angle_alpha   90.00
_cell.angle_beta   90.00
_cell.angle_gamma   90.00
#
_symmetry.space_group_name_H-M   'P 1'
#
loop_
_entity.id
_entity.type
_entity.pdbx_description
1 polymer ?
#
loop_
_entity_poly.entity_id
_entity_poly.type
_entity_poly.pdbx_seq_one_letter_code
_entity_poly.pdbx_strand_id
1 'polypeptide(L)'
;MVKKMIQAKKETIHALGIDIGIYTADFENEYISLTDIARFRSSDPRITIHSWLRNRDVVDFLGLWEALHNTDFKRSEFDTFKKDAGSNAFTFSIKKWTDEMGAVGIVSKSGRYGGGIFAHSDIAMEFASWISPEFKLYIVKDYRRLKSDENSRLSLNWNLNREISKLNYRIHTDAIKGKLILPQLTSMQKSFVYADEADLLNVALFGETAKEWRDENPDKKGNIRDYADIPHLLVLANLESYNAILIKEGVPQSERLVKLRETAESQLGTILSLDLQKPILIENGTKRIGK
;
A
#
# COMPACT_ATOMS: atom_id res chain seq x y z
N MET A 1 -6.07 17.10 -23.23
CA MET A 1 -6.21 16.89 -21.77
C MET A 1 -6.00 15.39 -21.51
N VAL A 2 -4.82 14.99 -21.08
CA VAL A 2 -4.48 13.57 -20.88
C VAL A 2 -5.12 13.10 -19.58
N LYS A 3 -6.20 12.29 -19.67
CA LYS A 3 -6.72 11.53 -18.53
C LYS A 3 -5.60 10.61 -18.06
N LYS A 4 -4.95 10.97 -16.95
CA LYS A 4 -4.00 10.11 -16.24
C LYS A 4 -4.79 8.84 -15.85
N MET A 5 -4.54 7.72 -16.52
CA MET A 5 -5.11 6.43 -16.13
C MET A 5 -4.51 6.10 -14.77
N ILE A 6 -5.29 6.30 -13.71
CA ILE A 6 -4.97 5.81 -12.37
C ILE A 6 -4.92 4.28 -12.52
N GLN A 7 -3.75 3.72 -12.31
CA GLN A 7 -3.51 2.29 -12.45
C GLN A 7 -4.29 1.59 -11.33
N ALA A 8 -5.40 0.93 -11.70
CA ALA A 8 -6.26 0.23 -10.76
C ALA A 8 -5.43 -0.81 -10.00
N LYS A 9 -5.30 -0.63 -8.68
CA LYS A 9 -4.73 -1.64 -7.79
C LYS A 9 -5.65 -2.84 -7.85
N LYS A 10 -5.12 -3.98 -8.30
CA LYS A 10 -5.84 -5.25 -8.35
C LYS A 10 -5.36 -6.07 -7.17
N GLU A 11 -6.23 -6.25 -6.19
CA GLU A 11 -6.03 -7.20 -5.11
C GLU A 11 -6.98 -8.38 -5.31
N THR A 12 -6.71 -9.49 -4.65
CA THR A 12 -7.50 -10.71 -4.79
C THR A 12 -7.81 -11.25 -3.40
N ILE A 13 -9.10 -11.51 -3.15
CA ILE A 13 -9.58 -12.24 -1.99
C ILE A 13 -9.58 -13.73 -2.34
N HIS A 14 -9.04 -14.56 -1.46
CA HIS A 14 -9.07 -16.01 -1.59
C HIS A 14 -10.12 -16.61 -0.64
N ALA A 15 -11.16 -17.23 -1.19
CA ALA A 15 -12.22 -17.85 -0.42
C ALA A 15 -12.60 -19.22 -1.00
N LEU A 16 -12.46 -20.30 -0.22
CA LEU A 16 -12.82 -21.67 -0.60
C LEU A 16 -12.32 -22.11 -2.01
N GLY A 17 -11.10 -21.72 -2.37
CA GLY A 17 -10.51 -22.05 -3.68
C GLY A 17 -10.99 -21.17 -4.84
N ILE A 18 -11.73 -20.10 -4.57
CA ILE A 18 -12.14 -19.09 -5.54
C ILE A 18 -11.39 -17.79 -5.29
N ASP A 19 -10.84 -17.26 -6.37
CA ASP A 19 -10.20 -15.95 -6.41
C ASP A 19 -11.24 -14.90 -6.78
N ILE A 20 -11.41 -13.91 -5.90
CA ILE A 20 -12.37 -12.81 -6.06
C ILE A 20 -11.58 -11.53 -6.26
N GLY A 21 -11.74 -10.91 -7.43
CA GLY A 21 -11.04 -9.67 -7.74
C GLY A 21 -11.57 -8.47 -6.96
N ILE A 22 -10.66 -7.69 -6.38
CA ILE A 22 -10.88 -6.32 -5.91
C ILE A 22 -10.25 -5.37 -6.93
N TYR A 23 -10.96 -4.28 -7.23
CA TYR A 23 -10.29 -3.12 -7.81
C TYR A 23 -10.65 -1.86 -7.03
N THR A 24 -9.71 -0.92 -6.99
CA THR A 24 -9.96 0.45 -6.53
C THR A 24 -9.91 1.41 -7.73
N ALA A 25 -10.81 2.39 -7.75
CA ALA A 25 -10.83 3.44 -8.77
C ALA A 25 -10.15 4.74 -8.30
N ASP A 26 -10.21 5.02 -7.00
CA ASP A 26 -9.89 6.31 -6.38
C ASP A 26 -9.18 6.17 -5.01
N PHE A 27 -8.71 4.97 -4.66
CA PHE A 27 -8.11 4.61 -3.36
C PHE A 27 -9.05 4.69 -2.15
N GLU A 28 -10.28 5.19 -2.32
CA GLU A 28 -11.28 5.27 -1.25
C GLU A 28 -12.36 4.20 -1.41
N ASN A 29 -12.86 4.00 -2.64
CA ASN A 29 -13.95 3.10 -2.94
C ASN A 29 -13.42 1.81 -3.56
N GLU A 30 -13.55 0.72 -2.80
CA GLU A 30 -13.16 -0.60 -3.24
C GLU A 30 -14.35 -1.38 -3.78
N TYR A 31 -14.14 -1.97 -4.94
CA TYR A 31 -15.14 -2.74 -5.64
C TYR A 31 -14.73 -4.20 -5.70
N ILE A 32 -15.58 -5.04 -5.15
CA ILE A 32 -15.42 -6.49 -5.11
C ILE A 32 -16.26 -7.10 -6.24
N SER A 33 -15.69 -8.08 -6.94
CA SER A 33 -16.34 -8.78 -8.04
C SER A 33 -17.51 -9.65 -7.56
N LEU A 34 -18.74 -9.19 -7.81
CA LEU A 34 -19.95 -10.00 -7.59
C LEU A 34 -19.98 -11.20 -8.52
N THR A 35 -19.39 -11.06 -9.71
CA THR A 35 -19.32 -12.15 -10.69
C THR A 35 -18.46 -13.30 -10.19
N ASP A 36 -17.32 -13.02 -9.55
CA ASP A 36 -16.47 -14.06 -8.97
C ASP A 36 -17.12 -14.71 -7.75
N ILE A 37 -17.78 -13.91 -6.89
CA ILE A 37 -18.57 -14.43 -5.77
C ILE A 37 -19.68 -15.36 -6.26
N ALA A 38 -20.40 -15.00 -7.32
CA ALA A 38 -21.51 -15.79 -7.87
C ALA A 38 -21.05 -17.11 -8.52
N ARG A 39 -19.81 -17.22 -8.99
CA ARG A 39 -19.25 -18.48 -9.51
C ARG A 39 -19.18 -19.59 -8.47
N PHE A 40 -19.20 -19.25 -7.18
CA PHE A 40 -19.31 -20.23 -6.11
C PHE A 40 -20.60 -21.05 -6.19
N ARG A 41 -21.69 -20.46 -6.71
CA ARG A 41 -23.02 -21.07 -6.70
C ARG A 41 -23.51 -21.50 -8.07
N SER A 42 -23.09 -20.83 -9.15
CA SER A 42 -23.65 -21.03 -10.49
C SER A 42 -22.61 -20.89 -11.59
N SER A 43 -22.77 -21.68 -12.65
CA SER A 43 -22.03 -21.52 -13.92
C SER A 43 -22.48 -20.28 -14.71
N ASP A 44 -23.65 -19.72 -14.39
CA ASP A 44 -24.09 -18.39 -14.86
C ASP A 44 -24.16 -17.38 -13.69
N PRO A 45 -23.04 -16.67 -13.44
CA PRO A 45 -22.97 -15.62 -12.43
C PRO A 45 -23.96 -14.48 -12.61
N ARG A 46 -24.26 -14.09 -13.86
CA ARG A 46 -25.09 -12.91 -14.13
C ARG A 46 -26.54 -13.16 -13.74
N ILE A 47 -27.06 -14.34 -14.08
CA ILE A 47 -28.41 -14.74 -13.68
C ILE A 47 -28.54 -14.74 -12.16
N THR A 48 -27.52 -15.25 -11.45
CA THR A 48 -27.49 -15.30 -9.98
C THR A 48 -27.56 -13.90 -9.37
N ILE A 49 -26.78 -12.95 -9.89
CA ILE A 49 -26.78 -11.55 -9.45
C ILE A 49 -28.13 -10.88 -9.73
N HIS A 50 -28.70 -11.06 -10.93
CA HIS A 50 -30.00 -10.49 -11.25
C HIS A 50 -31.14 -11.09 -10.41
N SER A 51 -31.05 -12.38 -10.03
CA SER A 51 -32.02 -12.99 -9.10
C SER A 51 -32.01 -12.31 -7.74
N TRP A 52 -30.82 -12.04 -7.18
CA TRP A 52 -30.66 -11.32 -5.92
C TRP A 52 -31.22 -9.89 -6.01
N LEU A 53 -30.90 -9.16 -7.07
CA LEU A 53 -31.32 -7.77 -7.27
C LEU A 53 -32.84 -7.57 -7.46
N ARG A 54 -33.62 -8.64 -7.67
CA ARG A 54 -35.08 -8.56 -7.76
C ARG A 54 -35.76 -8.46 -6.40
N ASN A 55 -35.08 -8.85 -5.33
CA ASN A 55 -35.64 -8.83 -3.99
C ASN A 55 -35.83 -7.38 -3.51
N ARG A 56 -37.03 -7.05 -3.03
CA ARG A 56 -37.38 -5.72 -2.52
C ARG A 56 -36.48 -5.30 -1.36
N ASP A 57 -36.15 -6.22 -0.45
CA ASP A 57 -35.29 -5.91 0.70
C ASP A 57 -33.87 -5.53 0.25
N VAL A 58 -33.40 -6.16 -0.84
CA VAL A 58 -32.10 -5.86 -1.45
C VAL A 58 -32.14 -4.49 -2.12
N VAL A 59 -33.20 -4.18 -2.88
CA VAL A 59 -33.36 -2.85 -3.49
C VAL A 59 -33.42 -1.76 -2.43
N ASP A 60 -34.09 -2.01 -1.31
CA ASP A 60 -34.16 -1.10 -0.16
C ASP A 60 -32.80 -0.90 0.50
N PHE A 61 -32.07 -1.98 0.72
CA PHE A 61 -30.70 -1.94 1.23
C PHE A 61 -29.77 -1.12 0.31
N LEU A 62 -29.82 -1.37 -1.00
CA LEU A 62 -29.02 -0.64 -1.97
C LEU A 62 -29.36 0.85 -1.98
N GLY A 63 -30.64 1.21 -1.99
CA GLY A 63 -31.05 2.62 -1.93
C GLY A 63 -30.64 3.32 -0.64
N LEU A 64 -30.69 2.62 0.51
CA LEU A 64 -30.19 3.14 1.78
C LEU A 64 -28.68 3.36 1.73
N TRP A 65 -27.93 2.39 1.21
CA TRP A 65 -26.48 2.48 1.06
C TRP A 65 -26.11 3.68 0.19
N GLU A 66 -26.73 3.85 -0.98
CA GLU A 66 -26.50 5.02 -1.83
C GLU A 66 -26.84 6.33 -1.12
N ALA A 67 -27.98 6.38 -0.41
CA ALA A 67 -28.40 7.57 0.31
C ALA A 67 -27.44 7.99 1.43
N LEU A 68 -26.66 7.05 2.00
CA LEU A 68 -25.67 7.28 3.04
C LEU A 68 -24.28 7.61 2.49
N HIS A 69 -23.90 7.02 1.36
CA HIS A 69 -22.52 7.04 0.85
C HIS A 69 -22.35 7.86 -0.44
N ASN A 70 -23.44 8.27 -1.09
CA ASN A 70 -23.41 8.95 -2.38
C ASN A 70 -24.27 10.23 -2.34
N THR A 71 -23.61 11.39 -2.35
CA THR A 71 -24.27 12.70 -2.32
C THR A 71 -25.04 13.02 -3.59
N ASP A 72 -24.65 12.41 -4.72
CA ASP A 72 -25.25 12.64 -6.04
C ASP A 72 -26.44 11.70 -6.31
N PHE A 73 -26.78 10.83 -5.35
CA PHE A 73 -27.86 9.86 -5.50
C PHE A 73 -29.24 10.53 -5.55
N LYS A 74 -29.97 10.27 -6.65
CA LYS A 74 -31.28 10.89 -6.89
C LYS A 74 -32.41 10.11 -6.21
N ARG A 75 -32.65 10.42 -4.94
CA ARG A 75 -33.68 9.78 -4.10
C ARG A 75 -35.09 9.81 -4.72
N SER A 76 -35.47 10.88 -5.41
CA SER A 76 -36.79 10.99 -6.05
C SER A 76 -37.00 9.98 -7.19
N GLU A 77 -35.96 9.73 -7.98
CA GLU A 77 -36.00 8.73 -9.05
C GLU A 77 -36.01 7.32 -8.45
N PHE A 78 -35.25 7.11 -7.38
CA PHE A 78 -35.24 5.86 -6.62
C PHE A 78 -36.61 5.50 -6.03
N ASP A 79 -37.33 6.45 -5.43
CA ASP A 79 -38.66 6.19 -4.84
C ASP A 79 -39.66 5.68 -5.88
N THR A 80 -39.51 6.10 -7.14
CA THR A 80 -40.32 5.61 -8.25
C THR A 80 -39.90 4.20 -8.65
N PHE A 81 -38.60 3.96 -8.80
CA PHE A 81 -38.04 2.65 -9.13
C PHE A 81 -38.36 1.57 -8.07
N LYS A 82 -38.31 1.93 -6.79
CA LYS A 82 -38.58 1.06 -5.65
C LYS A 82 -40.02 0.56 -5.60
N LYS A 83 -41.00 1.32 -6.12
CA LYS A 83 -42.43 0.92 -6.09
C LYS A 83 -42.69 -0.39 -6.83
N ASP A 84 -41.93 -0.64 -7.90
CA ASP A 84 -42.08 -1.84 -8.71
C ASP A 84 -41.25 -3.02 -8.21
N ALA A 85 -40.33 -2.78 -7.26
CA ALA A 85 -39.41 -3.79 -6.73
C ALA A 85 -40.14 -4.93 -6.01
N GLY A 86 -39.66 -6.16 -6.23
CA GLY A 86 -40.28 -7.38 -5.69
C GLY A 86 -41.49 -7.89 -6.47
N SER A 87 -41.96 -7.18 -7.50
CA SER A 87 -42.98 -7.71 -8.42
C SER A 87 -42.40 -8.74 -9.39
N ASN A 88 -43.23 -9.66 -9.88
CA ASN A 88 -42.80 -10.66 -10.86
C ASN A 88 -42.38 -10.05 -12.21
N ALA A 89 -42.85 -8.85 -12.53
CA ALA A 89 -42.45 -8.12 -13.74
C ALA A 89 -41.18 -7.29 -13.54
N PHE A 90 -40.74 -7.09 -12.29
CA PHE A 90 -39.59 -6.28 -11.97
C PHE A 90 -38.30 -6.88 -12.52
N THR A 91 -37.54 -6.03 -13.21
CA THR A 91 -36.21 -6.34 -13.73
C THR A 91 -35.26 -5.23 -13.32
N PHE A 92 -34.30 -5.56 -12.46
CA PHE A 92 -33.27 -4.62 -12.04
C PHE A 92 -32.25 -4.42 -13.17
N SER A 93 -32.19 -3.20 -13.72
CA SER A 93 -31.18 -2.81 -14.70
C SER A 93 -30.08 -1.99 -14.01
N ILE A 94 -28.89 -2.57 -13.89
CA ILE A 94 -27.72 -1.89 -13.32
C ILE A 94 -27.39 -0.61 -14.11
N LYS A 95 -27.58 -0.64 -15.42
CA LYS A 95 -27.37 0.55 -16.25
C LYS A 95 -28.34 1.68 -15.90
N LYS A 96 -29.63 1.38 -15.72
CA LYS A 96 -30.60 2.39 -15.29
C LYS A 96 -30.32 2.88 -13.87
N TRP A 97 -29.96 1.97 -12.97
CA TRP A 97 -29.55 2.28 -11.60
C TRP A 97 -28.43 3.33 -11.57
N THR A 98 -27.38 3.14 -12.38
CA THR A 98 -26.27 4.11 -12.48
C THR A 98 -26.65 5.37 -13.26
N ASP A 99 -27.21 5.24 -14.46
CA ASP A 99 -27.41 6.38 -15.38
C ASP A 99 -28.56 7.30 -14.95
N GLU A 100 -29.67 6.72 -14.50
CA GLU A 100 -30.86 7.48 -14.09
C GLU A 100 -30.63 7.99 -12.66
N MET A 101 -30.39 7.10 -11.70
CA MET A 101 -30.35 7.47 -10.27
C MET A 101 -29.00 8.02 -9.79
N GLY A 102 -27.96 8.03 -10.62
CA GLY A 102 -26.62 8.48 -10.23
C GLY A 102 -25.93 7.53 -9.26
N ALA A 103 -26.35 6.27 -9.22
CA ALA A 103 -25.90 5.31 -8.22
C ALA A 103 -24.51 4.74 -8.52
N VAL A 104 -23.68 4.60 -7.48
CA VAL A 104 -22.26 4.21 -7.62
C VAL A 104 -21.93 2.87 -6.98
N GLY A 105 -22.76 2.36 -6.09
CA GLY A 105 -22.51 1.17 -5.28
C GLY A 105 -22.44 -0.13 -6.07
N ILE A 106 -23.05 -0.21 -7.27
CA ILE A 106 -22.92 -1.33 -8.21
C ILE A 106 -22.54 -0.81 -9.58
N VAL A 107 -21.54 -1.44 -10.20
CA VAL A 107 -21.04 -1.07 -11.51
C VAL A 107 -20.80 -2.29 -12.39
N SER A 108 -21.16 -2.14 -13.66
CA SER A 108 -20.91 -3.17 -14.68
C SER A 108 -19.80 -2.71 -15.62
N LYS A 109 -18.74 -3.50 -15.74
CA LYS A 109 -17.63 -3.24 -16.66
C LYS A 109 -17.65 -4.23 -17.82
N SER A 110 -17.51 -3.72 -19.03
CA SER A 110 -17.35 -4.52 -20.26
C SER A 110 -15.87 -4.63 -20.64
N GLY A 111 -15.36 -5.84 -20.88
CA GLY A 111 -13.99 -6.05 -21.37
C GLY A 111 -13.56 -7.52 -21.39
N ARG A 112 -12.61 -7.86 -22.27
CA ARG A 112 -12.07 -9.23 -22.45
C ARG A 112 -11.26 -9.73 -21.23
N TYR A 113 -10.65 -8.82 -20.48
CA TYR A 113 -9.88 -9.11 -19.26
C TYR A 113 -10.33 -8.16 -18.14
N GLY A 114 -11.18 -8.65 -17.23
CA GLY A 114 -11.74 -7.85 -16.12
C GLY A 114 -13.15 -7.31 -16.33
N GLY A 115 -13.91 -7.87 -17.30
CA GLY A 115 -15.33 -7.63 -17.41
C GLY A 115 -16.12 -8.38 -16.34
N GLY A 116 -17.16 -7.75 -15.80
CA GLY A 116 -17.94 -8.28 -14.69
C GLY A 116 -18.83 -7.24 -14.04
N ILE A 117 -19.65 -7.69 -13.10
CA ILE A 117 -20.40 -6.84 -12.18
C ILE A 117 -19.63 -6.78 -10.87
N PHE A 118 -19.42 -5.56 -10.39
CA PHE A 118 -18.70 -5.27 -9.16
C PHE A 118 -19.57 -4.40 -8.27
N ALA A 119 -19.34 -4.48 -6.97
CA ALA A 119 -20.03 -3.65 -6.00
C ALA A 119 -19.11 -3.21 -4.87
N HIS A 120 -19.50 -2.15 -4.17
CA HIS A 120 -18.82 -1.71 -2.97
C HIS A 120 -18.74 -2.84 -1.93
N SER A 121 -17.73 -2.80 -1.06
CA SER A 121 -17.44 -3.87 -0.10
C SER A 121 -18.66 -4.28 0.73
N ASP A 122 -19.40 -3.36 1.32
CA ASP A 122 -20.61 -3.65 2.10
C ASP A 122 -21.68 -4.38 1.27
N ILE A 123 -21.91 -3.91 0.04
CA ILE A 123 -22.89 -4.48 -0.89
C ILE A 123 -22.45 -5.89 -1.32
N ALA A 124 -21.16 -6.08 -1.59
CA ALA A 124 -20.62 -7.39 -1.93
C ALA A 124 -20.70 -8.37 -0.75
N MET A 125 -20.52 -7.90 0.49
CA MET A 125 -20.70 -8.71 1.69
C MET A 125 -22.16 -9.10 1.90
N GLU A 126 -23.10 -8.21 1.57
CA GLU A 126 -24.53 -8.53 1.59
C GLU A 126 -24.88 -9.60 0.54
N PHE A 127 -24.36 -9.45 -0.69
CA PHE A 127 -24.52 -10.48 -1.72
C PHE A 127 -23.92 -11.83 -1.30
N ALA A 128 -22.72 -11.83 -0.72
CA ALA A 128 -22.10 -13.04 -0.21
C ALA A 128 -22.94 -13.71 0.89
N SER A 129 -23.59 -12.91 1.76
CA SER A 129 -24.53 -13.41 2.79
C SER A 129 -25.70 -14.16 2.17
N TRP A 130 -26.27 -13.59 1.11
CA TRP A 130 -27.39 -14.18 0.39
C TRP A 130 -26.98 -15.47 -0.33
N ILE A 131 -25.75 -15.57 -0.83
CA ILE A 131 -25.23 -16.80 -1.44
C ILE A 131 -24.97 -17.90 -0.40
N SER A 132 -24.17 -17.60 0.62
CA SER A 132 -23.79 -18.56 1.66
C SER A 132 -23.16 -17.85 2.86
N PRO A 133 -23.73 -18.00 4.08
CA PRO A 133 -23.12 -17.47 5.30
C PRO A 133 -21.70 -17.98 5.55
N GLU A 134 -21.42 -19.24 5.22
CA GLU A 134 -20.07 -19.82 5.35
C GLU A 134 -19.09 -19.14 4.38
N PHE A 135 -19.47 -19.01 3.11
CA PHE A 135 -18.61 -18.40 2.10
C PHE A 135 -18.30 -16.95 2.44
N LYS A 136 -19.31 -16.20 2.93
CA LYS A 136 -19.14 -14.83 3.43
C LYS A 136 -18.04 -14.75 4.50
N LEU A 137 -17.99 -15.67 5.46
CA LEU A 137 -16.98 -15.62 6.52
C LEU A 137 -15.55 -15.74 5.99
N TYR A 138 -15.32 -16.57 4.96
CA TYR A 138 -14.02 -16.66 4.30
C TYR A 138 -13.66 -15.36 3.57
N ILE A 139 -14.61 -14.76 2.84
CA ILE A 139 -14.42 -13.47 2.16
C ILE A 139 -14.09 -12.37 3.19
N VAL A 140 -14.86 -12.27 4.29
CA VAL A 140 -14.62 -11.28 5.36
C VAL A 140 -13.24 -11.48 5.99
N LYS A 141 -12.85 -12.73 6.27
CA LYS A 141 -11.55 -13.03 6.90
C LYS A 141 -10.40 -12.54 6.03
N ASP A 142 -10.41 -12.89 4.75
CA ASP A 142 -9.30 -12.55 3.86
C ASP A 142 -9.32 -11.06 3.46
N TYR A 143 -10.50 -10.45 3.30
CA TYR A 143 -10.63 -9.00 3.11
C TYR A 143 -10.05 -8.20 4.28
N ARG A 144 -10.32 -8.61 5.53
CA ARG A 144 -9.73 -7.98 6.72
C ARG A 144 -8.21 -8.14 6.77
N ARG A 145 -7.69 -9.29 6.35
CA ARG A 145 -6.24 -9.51 6.24
C ARG A 145 -5.62 -8.51 5.27
N LEU A 146 -6.17 -8.39 4.06
CA LEU A 146 -5.71 -7.42 3.05
C LEU A 146 -5.71 -5.99 3.60
N LYS A 147 -6.77 -5.59 4.32
CA LYS A 147 -6.84 -4.26 4.95
C LYS A 147 -5.82 -4.03 6.06
N SER A 148 -5.56 -5.04 6.88
CA SER A 148 -4.51 -4.97 7.89
C SER A 148 -3.12 -4.81 7.24
N ASP A 149 -2.86 -5.58 6.19
CA ASP A 149 -1.59 -5.54 5.45
C ASP A 149 -1.40 -4.17 4.77
N GLU A 150 -2.45 -3.61 4.16
CA GLU A 150 -2.43 -2.27 3.58
C GLU A 150 -2.16 -1.18 4.63
N ASN A 151 -2.90 -1.21 5.74
CA ASN A 151 -2.74 -0.21 6.80
C ASN A 151 -1.34 -0.27 7.45
N SER A 152 -0.79 -1.47 7.62
CA SER A 152 0.58 -1.65 8.13
C SER A 152 1.61 -1.01 7.18
N ARG A 153 1.49 -1.24 5.87
CA ARG A 153 2.37 -0.64 4.85
C ARG A 153 2.25 0.89 4.80
N LEU A 154 1.03 1.42 4.86
CA LEU A 154 0.80 2.87 4.88
C LEU A 154 1.39 3.52 6.14
N SER A 155 1.22 2.89 7.30
CA SER A 155 1.80 3.38 8.56
C SER A 155 3.34 3.38 8.53
N LEU A 156 3.95 2.35 7.94
CA LEU A 156 5.40 2.24 7.79
C LEU A 156 5.94 3.36 6.88
N ASN A 157 5.29 3.60 5.74
CA ASN A 157 5.65 4.67 4.81
C ASN A 157 5.45 6.07 5.41
N TRP A 158 4.38 6.30 6.15
CA TRP A 158 4.12 7.59 6.79
C TRP A 158 5.16 7.90 7.88
N ASN A 159 5.48 6.90 8.71
CA ASN A 159 6.55 7.03 9.71
C ASN A 159 7.89 7.31 9.04
N LEU A 160 8.22 6.59 7.97
CA LEU A 160 9.45 6.80 7.21
C LEU A 160 9.53 8.22 6.62
N ASN A 161 8.49 8.71 5.96
CA ASN A 161 8.46 10.05 5.37
C ASN A 161 8.56 11.16 6.43
N ARG A 162 7.95 10.97 7.60
CA ARG A 162 8.03 11.91 8.71
C ARG A 162 9.43 11.94 9.31
N GLU A 163 10.08 10.80 9.48
CA GLU A 163 11.46 10.72 9.94
C GLU A 163 12.42 11.31 8.90
N ILE A 164 12.24 11.04 7.60
CA ILE A 164 12.99 11.69 6.50
C ILE A 164 12.79 13.22 6.51
N SER A 165 11.56 13.72 6.69
CA SER A 165 11.29 15.15 6.69
C SER A 165 11.89 15.86 7.90
N LYS A 166 11.83 15.24 9.09
CA LYS A 166 12.53 15.73 10.29
C LYS A 166 14.04 15.71 10.09
N LEU A 167 14.56 14.65 9.48
CA LEU A 167 15.97 14.52 9.16
C LEU A 167 16.39 15.63 8.18
N ASN A 168 15.66 15.85 7.09
CA ASN A 168 15.94 16.91 6.11
C ASN A 168 15.87 18.31 6.73
N TYR A 169 14.86 18.59 7.56
CA TYR A 169 14.75 19.88 8.26
C TYR A 169 15.96 20.10 9.20
N ARG A 170 16.42 19.06 9.88
CA ARG A 170 17.60 19.12 10.76
C ARG A 170 18.92 19.16 9.99
N ILE A 171 19.05 18.45 8.86
CA ILE A 171 20.20 18.49 7.94
C ILE A 171 20.43 19.92 7.43
N HIS A 172 19.36 20.65 7.10
CA HIS A 172 19.47 22.05 6.66
C HIS A 172 19.76 23.03 7.80
N THR A 173 19.60 22.63 9.06
CA THR A 173 19.76 23.51 10.23
C THR A 173 21.11 23.29 10.94
N ASP A 174 21.65 22.07 10.95
CA ASP A 174 22.86 21.72 11.73
C ASP A 174 24.05 21.27 10.86
N ALA A 175 24.49 22.13 9.94
CA ALA A 175 25.81 22.02 9.32
C ALA A 175 26.93 22.44 10.31
N ILE A 176 27.02 21.80 11.49
CA ILE A 176 28.14 22.01 12.42
C ILE A 176 28.63 20.66 13.00
N LYS A 177 29.79 20.25 12.46
CA LYS A 177 30.89 19.48 13.09
C LYS A 177 30.54 18.26 13.97
N GLY A 178 30.82 17.06 13.44
CA GLY A 178 31.03 15.85 14.23
C GLY A 178 31.67 14.73 13.41
N LYS A 179 32.76 14.15 13.92
CA LYS A 179 33.62 13.14 13.27
C LYS A 179 32.91 11.81 12.96
N LEU A 180 33.35 11.18 11.88
CA LEU A 180 32.75 10.03 11.18
C LEU A 180 33.25 8.66 11.65
N ILE A 181 32.35 7.66 11.56
CA ILE A 181 32.53 6.25 11.97
C ILE A 181 32.67 5.30 10.76
N LEU A 182 32.51 5.79 9.53
CA LEU A 182 32.71 4.95 8.35
C LEU A 182 34.22 4.69 8.09
N PRO A 183 34.62 3.45 7.76
CA PRO A 183 36.01 3.16 7.38
C PRO A 183 36.41 3.98 6.15
N GLN A 184 37.65 4.47 6.08
CA GLN A 184 38.05 5.26 4.91
C GLN A 184 38.04 4.39 3.65
N LEU A 185 37.44 4.90 2.56
CA LEU A 185 37.52 4.24 1.25
C LEU A 185 38.98 4.06 0.84
N THR A 186 39.35 2.84 0.49
CA THR A 186 40.68 2.54 -0.03
C THR A 186 40.86 3.17 -1.42
N SER A 187 42.10 3.47 -1.80
CA SER A 187 42.41 3.98 -3.15
C SER A 187 41.94 3.03 -4.25
N MET A 188 41.96 1.73 -3.98
CA MET A 188 41.48 0.68 -4.89
C MET A 188 39.96 0.80 -5.12
N GLN A 189 39.18 0.97 -4.06
CA GLN A 189 37.73 1.14 -4.14
C GLN A 189 37.30 2.40 -4.90
N LYS A 190 38.07 3.49 -4.78
CA LYS A 190 37.82 4.75 -5.50
C LYS A 190 38.07 4.63 -7.01
N SER A 191 39.00 3.77 -7.40
CA SER A 191 39.35 3.51 -8.81
C SER A 191 38.54 2.38 -9.45
N PHE A 192 37.78 1.62 -8.65
CA PHE A 192 37.04 0.46 -9.13
C PHE A 192 35.75 0.88 -9.84
N VAL A 193 35.44 0.18 -10.93
CA VAL A 193 34.15 0.30 -11.63
C VAL A 193 33.29 -0.88 -11.21
N TYR A 194 32.22 -0.60 -10.48
CA TYR A 194 31.33 -1.62 -9.93
C TYR A 194 30.41 -2.16 -11.02
N ALA A 195 30.20 -3.48 -11.00
CA ALA A 195 29.43 -4.19 -12.00
C ALA A 195 27.94 -3.80 -11.99
N ASP A 196 27.41 -3.39 -10.84
CA ASP A 196 26.06 -2.86 -10.71
C ASP A 196 25.99 -1.67 -9.73
N GLU A 197 24.89 -0.91 -9.85
CA GLU A 197 24.63 0.27 -9.01
C GLU A 197 24.30 -0.10 -7.56
N ALA A 198 23.89 -1.34 -7.30
CA ALA A 198 23.58 -1.80 -5.94
C ALA A 198 24.86 -2.00 -5.13
N ASP A 199 25.92 -2.55 -5.74
CA ASP A 199 27.25 -2.69 -5.16
C ASP A 199 27.93 -1.33 -4.98
N LEU A 200 27.75 -0.37 -5.89
CA LEU A 200 28.21 1.01 -5.68
C LEU A 200 27.63 1.61 -4.39
N LEU A 201 26.33 1.44 -4.17
CA LEU A 201 25.63 1.93 -2.99
C LEU A 201 26.03 1.18 -1.72
N ASN A 202 26.21 -0.14 -1.82
CA ASN A 202 26.69 -0.95 -0.69
C ASN A 202 28.10 -0.50 -0.27
N VAL A 203 28.99 -0.25 -1.23
CA VAL A 203 30.34 0.24 -0.93
C VAL A 203 30.31 1.68 -0.41
N ALA A 204 29.43 2.53 -0.95
CA ALA A 204 29.24 3.89 -0.45
C ALA A 204 28.78 3.91 1.02
N LEU A 205 27.92 2.98 1.43
CA LEU A 205 27.36 2.96 2.78
C LEU A 205 28.16 2.08 3.76
N PHE A 206 28.42 0.83 3.41
CA PHE A 206 29.02 -0.19 4.28
C PHE A 206 30.53 -0.33 4.06
N GLY A 207 31.04 0.08 2.90
CA GLY A 207 32.46 -0.05 2.55
C GLY A 207 32.85 -1.41 1.97
N GLU A 208 31.88 -2.27 1.66
CA GLU A 208 32.07 -3.60 1.09
C GLU A 208 30.98 -3.92 0.06
N THR A 209 31.29 -4.81 -0.87
CA THR A 209 30.36 -5.33 -1.88
C THR A 209 29.48 -6.45 -1.32
N ALA A 210 28.38 -6.77 -2.02
CA ALA A 210 27.52 -7.89 -1.61
C ALA A 210 28.24 -9.25 -1.68
N LYS A 211 29.34 -9.36 -2.44
CA LYS A 211 30.17 -10.57 -2.48
C LYS A 211 31.09 -10.65 -1.27
N GLU A 212 31.84 -9.58 -0.98
CA GLU A 212 32.74 -9.50 0.17
C GLU A 212 31.99 -9.82 1.47
N TRP A 213 30.81 -9.20 1.67
CA TRP A 213 29.99 -9.47 2.85
C TRP A 213 29.55 -10.95 2.98
N ARG A 214 29.21 -11.61 1.85
CA ARG A 214 28.84 -13.03 1.86
C ARG A 214 30.01 -13.95 2.16
N ASP A 215 31.20 -13.60 1.65
CA ASP A 215 32.43 -14.33 1.91
C ASP A 215 32.83 -14.20 3.40
N GLU A 216 32.55 -13.04 4.03
CA GLU A 216 32.77 -12.79 5.47
C GLU A 216 31.67 -13.35 6.39
N ASN A 217 30.47 -13.64 5.86
CA ASN A 217 29.34 -14.18 6.63
C ASN A 217 28.77 -15.47 6.01
N PRO A 218 29.53 -16.59 5.95
CA PRO A 218 29.12 -17.80 5.22
C PRO A 218 27.89 -18.51 5.82
N ASP A 219 27.61 -18.25 7.10
CA ASP A 219 26.53 -18.83 7.89
C ASP A 219 25.22 -18.03 7.80
N LYS A 220 25.26 -16.78 7.29
CA LYS A 220 24.09 -15.92 7.14
C LYS A 220 23.45 -16.08 5.76
N LYS A 221 22.12 -16.24 5.75
CA LYS A 221 21.32 -16.29 4.51
C LYS A 221 20.79 -14.90 4.17
N GLY A 222 20.97 -14.43 2.95
CA GLY A 222 20.42 -13.16 2.48
C GLY A 222 21.49 -12.18 1.99
N ASN A 223 21.16 -10.89 2.01
CA ASN A 223 22.01 -9.79 1.57
C ASN A 223 22.40 -8.91 2.77
N ILE A 224 23.53 -8.18 2.67
CA ILE A 224 23.97 -7.21 3.70
C ILE A 224 22.85 -6.27 4.17
N ARG A 225 21.96 -5.86 3.27
CA ARG A 225 20.82 -5.00 3.56
C ARG A 225 19.81 -5.62 4.53
N ASP A 226 19.65 -6.95 4.52
CA ASP A 226 18.73 -7.66 5.41
C ASP A 226 19.20 -7.65 6.88
N TYR A 227 20.49 -7.36 7.09
CA TYR A 227 21.15 -7.32 8.40
C TYR A 227 21.55 -5.91 8.82
N ALA A 228 21.18 -4.89 8.02
CA ALA A 228 21.44 -3.49 8.33
C ALA A 228 20.45 -2.96 9.38
N ASP A 229 20.92 -2.09 10.27
CA ASP A 229 20.06 -1.41 11.21
C ASP A 229 19.20 -0.32 10.52
N ILE A 230 18.19 0.18 11.23
CA ILE A 230 17.27 1.20 10.70
C ILE A 230 18.00 2.47 10.22
N PRO A 231 18.99 3.03 10.95
CA PRO A 231 19.82 4.13 10.45
C PRO A 231 20.47 3.87 9.09
N HIS A 232 21.11 2.72 8.90
CA HIS A 232 21.77 2.40 7.64
C HIS A 232 20.76 2.21 6.50
N LEU A 233 19.62 1.55 6.74
CA LEU A 233 18.55 1.42 5.73
C LEU A 233 17.98 2.77 5.30
N LEU A 234 17.85 3.72 6.22
CA LEU A 234 17.37 5.07 5.95
C LEU A 234 18.33 5.84 5.05
N VAL A 235 19.63 5.79 5.37
CA VAL A 235 20.68 6.42 4.57
C VAL A 235 20.74 5.78 3.18
N LEU A 236 20.65 4.46 3.09
CA LEU A 236 20.67 3.74 1.81
C LEU A 236 19.58 4.22 0.84
N ALA A 237 18.34 4.38 1.30
CA ALA A 237 17.23 4.87 0.47
C ALA A 237 17.46 6.30 -0.03
N ASN A 238 18.12 7.14 0.78
CA ASN A 238 18.51 8.48 0.37
C ASN A 238 19.62 8.44 -0.70
N LEU A 239 20.63 7.60 -0.50
CA LEU A 239 21.71 7.40 -1.47
C LEU A 239 21.17 6.88 -2.80
N GLU A 240 20.20 5.98 -2.82
CA GLU A 240 19.53 5.51 -4.04
C GLU A 240 18.90 6.68 -4.82
N SER A 241 18.20 7.56 -4.12
CA SER A 241 17.56 8.74 -4.70
C SER A 241 18.59 9.76 -5.22
N TYR A 242 19.64 10.01 -4.43
CA TYR A 242 20.70 10.93 -4.82
C TYR A 242 21.51 10.39 -6.00
N ASN A 243 21.81 9.10 -6.00
CA ASN A 243 22.51 8.43 -7.09
C ASN A 243 21.75 8.52 -8.41
N ALA A 244 20.41 8.37 -8.38
CA ALA A 244 19.58 8.54 -9.59
C ALA A 244 19.70 9.96 -10.19
N ILE A 245 19.83 10.99 -9.35
CA ILE A 245 20.07 12.37 -9.81
C ILE A 245 21.47 12.48 -10.42
N LEU A 246 22.49 11.94 -9.76
CA LEU A 246 23.87 12.00 -10.26
C LEU A 246 24.04 11.26 -11.60
N ILE A 247 23.32 10.15 -11.80
CA ILE A 247 23.26 9.44 -13.09
C ILE A 247 22.68 10.35 -14.17
N LYS A 248 21.56 11.04 -13.85
CA LYS A 248 20.90 11.96 -14.77
C LYS A 248 21.78 13.15 -15.14
N GLU A 249 22.63 13.60 -14.23
CA GLU A 249 23.61 14.67 -14.44
C GLU A 249 24.87 14.20 -15.19
N GLY A 250 24.99 12.91 -15.50
CA GLY A 250 26.12 12.34 -16.23
C GLY A 250 27.39 12.23 -15.39
N VAL A 251 27.28 12.23 -14.05
CA VAL A 251 28.43 12.15 -13.15
C VAL A 251 29.08 10.76 -13.25
N PRO A 252 30.40 10.65 -13.49
CA PRO A 252 31.10 9.37 -13.57
C PRO A 252 30.97 8.55 -12.28
N GLN A 253 30.89 7.22 -12.41
CA GLN A 253 30.63 6.32 -11.28
C GLN A 253 31.64 6.48 -10.12
N SER A 254 32.92 6.70 -10.43
CA SER A 254 33.97 6.94 -9.43
C SER A 254 33.75 8.22 -8.63
N GLU A 255 33.28 9.29 -9.27
CA GLU A 255 32.94 10.56 -8.61
C GLU A 255 31.62 10.43 -7.81
N ARG A 256 30.65 9.68 -8.34
CA ARG A 256 29.41 9.36 -7.62
C ARG A 256 29.70 8.62 -6.32
N LEU A 257 30.59 7.63 -6.33
CA LEU A 257 30.97 6.90 -5.12
C LEU A 257 31.45 7.84 -4.01
N VAL A 258 32.30 8.81 -4.34
CA VAL A 258 32.82 9.77 -3.36
C VAL A 258 31.70 10.64 -2.81
N LYS A 259 30.86 11.22 -3.69
CA LYS A 259 29.71 12.06 -3.28
C LYS A 259 28.70 11.30 -2.42
N LEU A 260 28.42 10.05 -2.78
CA LEU A 260 27.52 9.17 -2.03
C LEU A 260 28.13 8.79 -0.68
N ARG A 261 29.44 8.52 -0.62
CA ARG A 261 30.15 8.24 0.63
C ARG A 261 30.09 9.43 1.58
N GLU A 262 30.43 10.63 1.11
CA GLU A 262 30.37 11.87 1.90
C GLU A 262 28.94 12.13 2.43
N THR A 263 27.93 11.85 1.60
CA THR A 263 26.53 11.97 1.98
C THR A 263 26.15 10.94 3.05
N ALA A 264 26.57 9.68 2.88
CA ALA A 264 26.31 8.60 3.83
C ALA A 264 26.95 8.91 5.19
N GLU A 265 28.20 9.36 5.14
CA GLU A 265 28.99 9.82 6.27
C GLU A 265 28.24 10.90 7.05
N SER A 266 27.88 12.00 6.37
CA SER A 266 27.17 13.12 6.99
C SER A 266 25.84 12.70 7.63
N GLN A 267 25.06 11.88 6.93
CA GLN A 267 23.75 11.43 7.42
C GLN A 267 23.86 10.49 8.61
N LEU A 268 24.76 9.49 8.56
CA LEU A 268 24.98 8.57 9.69
C LEU A 268 25.53 9.31 10.92
N GLY A 269 26.47 10.22 10.73
CA GLY A 269 27.01 11.05 11.83
C GLY A 269 25.91 11.85 12.53
N THR A 270 24.99 12.42 11.75
CA THR A 270 23.81 13.14 12.27
C THR A 270 22.89 12.20 13.06
N ILE A 271 22.52 11.06 12.48
CA ILE A 271 21.59 10.11 13.10
C ILE A 271 22.16 9.55 14.43
N LEU A 272 23.45 9.21 14.46
CA LEU A 272 24.08 8.64 15.66
C LEU A 272 24.30 9.69 16.77
N SER A 273 24.58 10.94 16.41
CA SER A 273 24.66 12.04 17.40
C SER A 273 23.33 12.29 18.13
N LEU A 274 22.21 12.02 17.48
CA LEU A 274 20.87 12.15 18.06
C LEU A 274 20.53 11.03 19.05
N ASP A 275 21.05 9.82 18.85
CA ASP A 275 20.80 8.68 19.74
C ASP A 275 21.66 8.77 21.03
N LEU A 276 22.84 9.40 20.95
CA LEU A 276 23.71 9.71 22.10
C LEU A 276 23.19 10.82 23.02
N GLN A 277 22.18 11.60 22.60
CA GLN A 277 21.57 12.68 23.40
C GLN A 277 20.34 12.23 24.20
N LYS A 278 19.95 10.95 24.19
CA LYS A 278 18.93 10.44 25.13
C LYS A 278 19.48 10.57 26.56
N PRO A 279 18.77 11.25 27.49
CA PRO A 279 19.19 11.28 28.88
C PRO A 279 19.17 9.84 29.42
N ILE A 280 20.25 9.45 30.08
CA ILE A 280 20.27 8.29 30.98
C ILE A 280 19.11 8.52 31.95
N LEU A 281 18.06 7.70 31.85
CA LEU A 281 16.98 7.72 32.83
C LEU A 281 17.59 7.36 34.18
N ILE A 282 17.79 8.38 35.02
CA ILE A 282 18.19 8.22 36.41
C ILE A 282 17.03 7.51 37.10
N GLU A 283 17.18 6.21 37.38
CA GLU A 283 16.41 5.53 38.41
C GLU A 283 16.69 6.23 39.74
N ASN A 284 15.77 7.05 40.22
CA ASN A 284 15.73 7.48 41.61
C ASN A 284 14.32 7.93 41.96
N GLY A 285 13.66 7.24 42.89
CA GLY A 285 12.37 7.71 43.38
C GLY A 285 11.61 6.87 44.39
N THR A 286 12.27 6.05 45.22
CA THR A 286 11.70 5.64 46.51
C THR A 286 11.35 6.88 47.32
N LYS A 287 10.08 7.09 47.70
CA LYS A 287 9.66 7.41 49.08
C LYS A 287 8.15 7.59 49.24
N ARG A 288 7.62 6.75 50.14
CA ARG A 288 6.52 7.00 51.09
C ARG A 288 6.27 8.48 51.37
N ILE A 289 4.99 8.86 51.52
CA ILE A 289 4.49 9.45 52.76
C ILE A 289 3.05 8.98 52.96
N GLY A 290 2.76 8.37 54.10
CA GLY A 290 1.41 8.19 54.60
C GLY A 290 1.07 9.29 55.61
N LYS A 291 -0.20 9.64 55.69
CA LYS A 291 -1.02 9.71 56.91
C LYS A 291 -2.48 9.86 56.50
#